data_AF-A0A668A3Y4-F1
#
_entry.id   AF-A0A668A3Y4-F1
#
_cell.length_a   1.000
_cell.length_b   1.000
_cell.length_c   1.000
_cell.angle_alpha   90.00
_cell.angle_beta   90.00
_cell.angle_gamma   90.00
#
_symmetry.space_group_name_H-M   'P 1'
#
loop_
_entity.id
_entity.type
_entity.pdbx_description
1 polymer ?
#
loop_
_entity_poly.entity_id
_entity_poly.type
_entity_poly.pdbx_seq_one_letter_code
_entity_poly.pdbx_strand_id
1 'polypeptide(L)'
;LLFCSCHDQACAERRRQTIVPACSHQERHKPTCIELRRTCRSDALCRSRLADFHMNCQVTSHTVTSCPHDNYHGCLMAYVGLIGSDVTPNYSDSSPSNITISLWCTCRGTGNQEHECDAFHRDFTHNTCLSELFLCVCVCVCVCAFLQFCKTTSKSQCSFLGSE
;
A
#
# COMPACT_ATOMS: atom_id res chain seq x y z
N LEU A 1 4.04 -9.32 -7.44
CA LEU A 1 4.95 -8.23 -7.85
C LEU A 1 4.73 -6.98 -7.01
N LEU A 2 3.52 -6.39 -6.97
CA LEU A 2 3.28 -5.17 -6.16
C LEU A 2 3.46 -5.39 -4.66
N PHE A 3 3.05 -6.57 -4.15
CA PHE A 3 3.00 -6.91 -2.72
C PHE A 3 3.91 -8.11 -2.41
N CYS A 4 5.23 -7.98 -2.59
CA CYS A 4 6.20 -9.03 -2.26
C CYS A 4 7.05 -8.67 -1.04
N SER A 5 7.43 -9.68 -0.24
CA SER A 5 8.41 -9.52 0.82
C SER A 5 9.81 -9.45 0.22
N CYS A 6 10.70 -8.71 0.87
CA CYS A 6 12.07 -8.51 0.40
C CYS A 6 13.05 -8.75 1.54
N HIS A 7 14.17 -9.42 1.23
CA HIS A 7 15.26 -9.63 2.18
C HIS A 7 16.38 -8.59 2.01
N ASP A 8 16.53 -8.06 0.79
CA ASP A 8 17.55 -7.08 0.44
C ASP A 8 16.93 -5.79 -0.12
N GLN A 9 17.75 -4.73 -0.13
CA GLN A 9 17.37 -3.42 -0.65
C GLN A 9 17.11 -3.47 -2.17
N ALA A 10 17.77 -4.36 -2.91
CA ALA A 10 17.57 -4.50 -4.36
C ALA A 10 16.17 -5.03 -4.71
N CYS A 11 15.66 -6.00 -3.95
CA CYS A 11 14.26 -6.46 -4.06
C CYS A 11 13.29 -5.33 -3.72
N ALA A 12 13.54 -4.62 -2.62
CA ALA A 12 12.65 -3.55 -2.17
C ALA A 12 12.58 -2.40 -3.18
N GLU A 13 13.71 -2.06 -3.82
CA GLU A 13 13.73 -1.08 -4.91
C GLU A 13 12.98 -1.59 -6.15
N ARG A 14 13.13 -2.85 -6.56
CA ARG A 14 12.33 -3.44 -7.64
C ARG A 14 10.83 -3.37 -7.34
N ARG A 15 10.44 -3.66 -6.10
CA ARG A 15 9.05 -3.56 -5.63
C ARG A 15 8.54 -2.13 -5.77
N ARG A 16 9.30 -1.13 -5.29
CA ARG A 16 8.97 0.31 -5.40
C ARG A 16 8.85 0.78 -6.86
N GLN A 17 9.63 0.20 -7.77
CA GLN A 17 9.64 0.53 -9.19
C GLN A 17 8.54 -0.18 -10.01
N THR A 18 7.72 -1.04 -9.40
CA THR A 18 6.70 -1.83 -10.12
C THR A 18 5.71 -0.97 -10.91
N ILE A 19 5.35 0.21 -10.38
CA ILE A 19 4.45 1.17 -11.05
C ILE A 19 5.18 2.30 -11.78
N VAL A 20 6.50 2.14 -11.96
CA VAL A 20 7.39 3.10 -12.62
C VAL A 20 7.10 4.54 -12.15
N PRO A 21 7.30 4.84 -10.86
CA PRO A 21 6.78 6.06 -10.24
C PRO A 21 7.21 7.35 -10.95
N ALA A 22 8.44 7.39 -11.50
CA ALA A 22 8.97 8.51 -12.26
C ALA A 22 8.20 8.82 -13.57
N CYS A 23 7.45 7.87 -14.11
CA CYS A 23 6.65 8.04 -15.32
C CYS A 23 5.14 8.17 -15.03
N SER A 24 4.67 7.66 -13.89
CA SER A 24 3.23 7.57 -13.61
C SER A 24 2.66 8.68 -12.72
N HIS A 25 3.40 9.14 -11.70
CA HIS A 25 2.86 10.10 -10.72
C HIS A 25 3.90 10.94 -9.97
N GLN A 26 5.19 10.58 -10.02
CA GLN A 26 6.26 11.39 -9.41
C GLN A 26 6.70 12.47 -10.40
N GLU A 27 6.06 13.63 -10.31
CA GLU A 27 6.50 14.83 -11.00
C GLU A 27 7.76 15.44 -10.35
N ARG A 28 8.49 16.27 -11.10
CA ARG A 28 9.70 16.96 -10.62
C ARG A 28 9.44 17.83 -9.40
N HIS A 29 8.22 18.38 -9.28
CA HIS A 29 7.79 19.15 -8.12
C HIS A 29 6.92 18.27 -7.22
N LYS A 30 7.18 18.31 -5.91
CA LYS A 30 6.42 17.58 -4.91
C LYS A 30 5.38 18.52 -4.29
N PRO A 31 4.09 18.43 -4.68
CA PRO A 31 3.06 19.37 -4.21
C PRO A 31 2.75 19.15 -2.73
N THR A 32 1.95 20.06 -2.16
CA THR A 32 1.44 19.84 -0.80
C THR A 32 0.38 18.74 -0.80
N CYS A 33 0.25 17.96 0.28
CA CYS A 33 -0.76 16.89 0.32
C CYS A 33 -2.20 17.44 0.27
N ILE A 34 -2.41 18.67 0.76
CA ILE A 34 -3.68 19.37 0.67
C ILE A 34 -4.02 19.73 -0.78
N GLU A 35 -3.04 20.23 -1.54
CA GLU A 35 -3.21 20.50 -2.97
C GLU A 35 -3.52 19.22 -3.75
N LEU A 36 -2.74 18.15 -3.52
CA LEU A 36 -2.97 16.85 -4.13
C LEU A 36 -4.39 16.33 -3.86
N ARG A 37 -4.85 16.45 -2.60
CA ARG A 37 -6.22 16.09 -2.21
C ARG A 37 -7.27 16.95 -2.92
N ARG A 38 -7.01 18.25 -3.13
CA ARG A 38 -7.93 19.15 -3.85
C ARG A 38 -8.02 18.77 -5.33
N THR A 39 -6.89 18.51 -5.98
CA THR A 39 -6.83 18.04 -7.38
C THR A 39 -7.62 16.74 -7.53
N CYS A 40 -7.36 15.75 -6.69
CA CYS A 40 -8.11 14.50 -6.71
C CYS A 40 -9.62 14.68 -6.48
N ARG A 41 -10.03 15.58 -5.60
CA ARG A 41 -11.46 15.88 -5.36
C ARG A 41 -12.15 16.58 -6.54
N SER A 42 -11.39 17.24 -7.40
CA SER A 42 -11.91 17.88 -8.61
C SER A 42 -12.24 16.85 -9.71
N ASP A 43 -11.53 15.72 -9.74
CA ASP A 43 -11.82 14.61 -10.62
C ASP A 43 -12.85 13.64 -10.00
N ALA A 44 -13.89 13.27 -10.76
CA ALA A 44 -14.97 12.45 -10.24
C ALA A 44 -14.52 11.02 -9.90
N LEU A 45 -13.59 10.46 -10.68
CA LEU A 45 -13.10 9.10 -10.51
C LEU A 45 -12.14 9.02 -9.33
N CYS A 46 -11.20 9.96 -9.23
CA CYS A 46 -10.25 10.06 -8.12
C CYS A 46 -10.99 10.31 -6.81
N ARG A 47 -11.97 11.23 -6.79
CA ARG A 47 -12.81 11.49 -5.64
C ARG A 47 -13.54 10.23 -5.15
N SER A 48 -14.11 9.44 -6.06
CA SER A 48 -14.79 8.19 -5.71
C SER A 48 -13.82 7.19 -5.10
N ARG A 49 -12.68 6.95 -5.77
CA ARG A 49 -11.66 5.99 -5.30
C ARG A 49 -11.07 6.38 -3.95
N LEU A 50 -10.84 7.68 -3.72
CA LEU A 50 -10.36 8.19 -2.44
C LEU A 50 -11.40 8.02 -1.32
N ALA A 51 -12.69 8.20 -1.63
CA ALA A 51 -13.76 7.92 -0.67
C ALA A 51 -13.84 6.41 -0.34
N ASP A 52 -13.75 5.55 -1.36
CA ASP A 52 -13.73 4.10 -1.17
C ASP A 52 -12.55 3.65 -0.31
N PHE A 53 -11.38 4.24 -0.52
CA PHE A 53 -10.20 4.00 0.31
C PHE A 53 -10.44 4.36 1.77
N HIS A 54 -10.95 5.56 2.07
CA HIS A 54 -11.23 5.93 3.45
C HIS A 54 -12.32 5.03 4.07
N MET A 55 -13.34 4.60 3.32
CA MET A 55 -14.36 3.70 3.89
C MET A 55 -13.82 2.31 4.22
N ASN A 56 -12.92 1.76 3.40
CA ASN A 56 -12.45 0.39 3.54
C ASN A 56 -11.13 0.24 4.31
N CYS A 57 -10.31 1.29 4.39
CA CYS A 57 -8.99 1.25 5.01
C CYS A 57 -8.85 2.16 6.24
N GLN A 58 -9.91 2.87 6.67
CA GLN A 58 -9.83 3.69 7.88
C GLN A 58 -9.57 2.81 9.10
N VAL A 59 -8.52 3.13 9.85
CA VAL A 59 -8.11 2.39 11.05
C VAL A 59 -9.22 2.48 12.10
N THR A 60 -9.66 1.34 12.63
CA THR A 60 -10.63 1.28 13.72
C THR A 60 -10.00 0.64 14.96
N SER A 61 -10.24 1.22 16.13
CA SER A 61 -9.65 0.78 17.41
C SER A 61 -10.26 -0.51 17.98
N HIS A 62 -11.25 -1.10 17.30
CA HIS A 62 -12.12 -2.14 17.85
C HIS A 62 -11.95 -3.52 17.20
N THR A 63 -11.03 -3.69 16.25
CA THR A 63 -10.82 -4.97 15.53
C THR A 63 -9.40 -5.48 15.71
N VAL A 64 -9.23 -6.82 15.75
CA VAL A 64 -7.92 -7.49 15.87
C VAL A 64 -6.98 -7.11 14.72
N THR A 65 -7.57 -6.82 13.56
CA THR A 65 -6.88 -6.48 12.31
C THR A 65 -6.67 -4.99 12.10
N SER A 66 -7.23 -4.13 12.97
CA SER A 66 -7.34 -2.68 12.77
C SER A 66 -8.10 -2.23 11.51
N CYS A 67 -8.60 -3.14 10.66
CA CYS A 67 -9.41 -2.85 9.48
C CYS A 67 -10.90 -2.82 9.82
N PRO A 68 -11.72 -2.02 9.10
CA PRO A 68 -13.17 -2.09 9.18
C PRO A 68 -13.67 -3.50 8.85
N HIS A 69 -14.50 -4.08 9.72
CA HIS A 69 -15.11 -5.41 9.54
C HIS A 69 -14.12 -6.56 9.27
N ASP A 70 -12.85 -6.42 9.64
CA ASP A 70 -11.78 -7.37 9.33
C ASP A 70 -11.62 -7.66 7.82
N ASN A 71 -12.08 -6.73 6.96
CA ASN A 71 -12.10 -6.91 5.51
C ASN A 71 -10.83 -6.39 4.83
N TYR A 72 -9.75 -7.14 4.96
CA TYR A 72 -8.50 -6.86 4.23
C TYR A 72 -8.73 -6.77 2.71
N HIS A 73 -9.55 -7.65 2.14
CA HIS A 73 -9.77 -7.67 0.70
C HIS A 73 -10.40 -6.37 0.18
N GLY A 74 -11.36 -5.80 0.91
CA GLY A 74 -11.96 -4.50 0.60
C GLY A 74 -10.92 -3.38 0.62
N CYS A 75 -10.07 -3.34 1.64
CA CYS A 75 -9.00 -2.35 1.72
C CYS A 75 -7.96 -2.52 0.59
N LEU A 76 -7.58 -3.75 0.24
CA LEU A 76 -6.68 -4.03 -0.89
C LEU A 76 -7.25 -3.52 -2.21
N MET A 77 -8.53 -3.80 -2.48
CA MET A 77 -9.17 -3.37 -3.71
C MET A 77 -9.28 -1.84 -3.78
N ALA A 78 -9.60 -1.19 -2.67
CA ALA A 78 -9.63 0.26 -2.60
C ALA A 78 -8.23 0.88 -2.80
N TYR A 79 -7.19 0.29 -2.19
CA TYR A 79 -5.79 0.69 -2.39
C TYR A 79 -5.36 0.55 -3.85
N VAL A 80 -5.60 -0.60 -4.48
CA VAL A 80 -5.27 -0.83 -5.90
C VAL A 80 -6.05 0.14 -6.79
N GLY A 81 -7.29 0.47 -6.41
CA GLY A 81 -8.11 1.47 -7.09
C GLY A 81 -7.46 2.86 -7.14
N LEU A 82 -6.66 3.25 -6.15
CA LEU A 82 -5.95 4.54 -6.16
C LEU A 82 -4.78 4.59 -7.13
N ILE A 83 -4.26 3.45 -7.56
CA ILE A 83 -3.13 3.40 -8.49
C ILE A 83 -3.56 3.96 -9.85
N GLY A 84 -2.79 4.94 -10.36
CA GLY A 84 -3.10 5.65 -11.59
C GLY A 84 -4.04 6.84 -11.41
N SER A 85 -4.26 7.28 -10.16
CA SER A 85 -4.94 8.55 -9.84
C SER A 85 -3.94 9.60 -9.33
N ASP A 86 -4.37 10.85 -9.13
CA ASP A 86 -3.51 11.91 -8.57
C ASP A 86 -2.94 11.53 -7.19
N VAL A 87 -3.72 10.80 -6.38
CA VAL A 87 -3.33 10.31 -5.05
C VAL A 87 -2.81 8.89 -5.10
N THR A 88 -1.98 8.55 -6.10
CA THR A 88 -1.38 7.21 -6.20
C THR A 88 -0.41 6.95 -5.03
N PRO A 89 -0.70 5.96 -4.16
CA PRO A 89 0.21 5.58 -3.08
C PRO A 89 1.35 4.69 -3.62
N ASN A 90 2.53 4.80 -3.03
CA ASN A 90 3.67 3.92 -3.31
C ASN A 90 4.54 3.72 -2.06
N TYR A 91 5.47 2.78 -2.13
CA TYR A 91 6.51 2.60 -1.10
C TYR A 91 7.34 3.88 -0.97
N SER A 92 7.47 4.39 0.26
CA SER A 92 8.19 5.63 0.54
C SER A 92 9.70 5.49 0.33
N ASP A 93 10.25 4.30 0.60
CA ASP A 93 11.66 3.98 0.50
C ASP A 93 11.91 2.57 -0.06
N SER A 94 13.18 2.17 -0.13
CA SER A 94 13.61 0.82 -0.49
C SER A 94 13.94 -0.03 0.75
N SER A 95 13.24 0.18 1.87
CA SER A 95 13.44 -0.64 3.06
C SER A 95 12.86 -2.05 2.87
N PRO A 96 13.63 -3.12 3.14
CA PRO A 96 13.14 -4.49 3.02
C PRO A 96 12.14 -4.86 4.13
N SER A 97 12.34 -4.37 5.35
CA SER A 97 11.55 -4.73 6.54
C SER A 97 10.54 -3.67 6.97
N ASN A 98 10.86 -2.38 6.81
CA ASN A 98 9.97 -1.29 7.22
C ASN A 98 9.10 -0.86 6.02
N ILE A 99 7.96 -1.52 5.87
CA ILE A 99 7.02 -1.19 4.78
C ILE A 99 6.23 0.06 5.17
N THR A 100 6.64 1.20 4.61
CA THR A 100 5.88 2.45 4.72
C THR A 100 5.35 2.84 3.35
N ILE A 101 4.05 3.13 3.32
CA ILE A 101 3.34 3.58 2.12
C ILE A 101 3.04 5.07 2.26
N SER A 102 3.31 5.84 1.23
CA SER A 102 3.06 7.29 1.24
C SER A 102 2.60 7.79 -0.12
N LEU A 103 1.98 8.96 -0.12
CA LEU A 103 1.69 9.71 -1.33
C LEU A 103 2.91 10.52 -1.78
N TRP A 104 2.96 10.88 -3.06
CA TRP A 104 3.96 11.82 -3.58
C TRP A 104 3.61 13.28 -3.22
N CYS A 105 3.63 13.62 -1.93
CA CYS A 105 3.34 14.97 -1.45
C CYS A 105 4.09 15.31 -0.15
N THR A 106 4.12 16.59 0.23
CA THR A 106 4.71 17.05 1.50
C THR A 106 3.74 17.89 2.31
N CYS A 107 3.88 17.89 3.63
CA CYS A 107 3.15 18.80 4.53
C CYS A 107 3.98 19.98 5.00
N ARG A 108 5.27 20.06 4.63
CA ARG A 108 6.11 21.21 4.95
C ARG A 108 5.58 22.50 4.32
N GLY A 109 5.52 23.58 5.09
CA GLY A 109 5.14 24.90 4.60
C GLY A 109 3.63 25.10 4.39
N THR A 110 2.77 24.22 4.91
CA THR A 110 1.31 24.36 4.85
C THR A 110 0.72 25.33 5.89
N GLY A 111 1.53 25.78 6.86
CA GLY A 111 1.13 26.79 7.85
C GLY A 111 -0.04 26.30 8.71
N ASN A 112 -1.15 27.05 8.70
CA ASN A 112 -2.32 26.73 9.53
C ASN A 112 -3.02 25.41 9.14
N GLN A 113 -2.71 24.82 7.98
CA GLN A 113 -3.29 23.54 7.52
C GLN A 113 -2.38 22.35 7.80
N GLU A 114 -1.26 22.52 8.51
CA GLU A 114 -0.27 21.46 8.75
C GLU A 114 -0.90 20.24 9.46
N HIS A 115 -1.71 20.47 10.49
CA HIS A 115 -2.41 19.39 11.18
C HIS A 115 -3.37 18.62 10.28
N GLU A 116 -4.11 19.31 9.40
CA GLU A 116 -5.02 18.67 8.44
C GLU A 116 -4.24 17.89 7.37
N CYS A 117 -3.10 18.43 6.94
CA CYS A 117 -2.21 17.79 5.98
C CYS A 117 -1.62 16.51 6.55
N ASP A 118 -1.09 16.58 7.78
CA ASP A 118 -0.51 15.45 8.47
C ASP A 118 -1.54 14.36 8.75
N ALA A 119 -2.77 14.73 9.13
CA ALA A 119 -3.85 13.76 9.31
C ALA A 119 -4.11 12.99 8.00
N PHE A 120 -4.28 13.70 6.88
CA PHE A 120 -4.47 13.08 5.57
C PHE A 120 -3.28 12.21 5.14
N HIS A 121 -2.05 12.66 5.38
CA HIS A 121 -0.86 11.89 5.04
C HIS A 121 -0.71 10.62 5.91
N ARG A 122 -1.11 10.70 7.19
CA ARG A 122 -1.10 9.58 8.14
C ARG A 122 -2.08 8.47 7.78
N ASP A 123 -3.17 8.78 7.08
CA ASP A 123 -4.10 7.77 6.55
C ASP A 123 -3.41 6.74 5.62
N PHE A 124 -2.26 7.11 5.06
CA PHE A 124 -1.41 6.23 4.25
C PHE A 124 -0.19 5.70 5.03
N THR A 125 0.53 6.58 5.73
CA THR A 125 1.82 6.19 6.36
C THR A 125 1.67 5.45 7.69
N HIS A 126 0.62 5.73 8.46
CA HIS A 126 0.40 5.17 9.81
C HIS A 126 -0.90 4.36 9.84
N ASN A 127 -1.12 3.58 8.79
CA ASN A 127 -2.30 2.76 8.64
C ASN A 127 -1.97 1.30 8.94
N THR A 128 -2.29 0.84 10.14
CA THR A 128 -2.04 -0.54 10.59
C THR A 128 -2.82 -1.55 9.76
N CYS A 129 -4.04 -1.21 9.30
CA CYS A 129 -4.82 -2.06 8.40
C CYS A 129 -4.07 -2.33 7.08
N LEU A 130 -3.44 -1.30 6.50
CA LEU A 130 -2.59 -1.45 5.33
C LEU A 130 -1.33 -2.27 5.63
N SER A 131 -0.60 -1.95 6.71
CA SER A 131 0.65 -2.64 7.06
C SER A 131 0.47 -4.15 7.25
N GLU A 132 -0.58 -4.56 7.97
CA GLU A 132 -0.93 -5.97 8.18
C GLU A 132 -1.35 -6.65 6.88
N LEU A 133 -2.04 -5.91 6.00
CA LEU A 133 -2.42 -6.40 4.69
C LEU A 133 -1.21 -6.76 3.83
N PHE A 134 -0.18 -5.93 3.78
CA PHE A 134 1.04 -6.22 3.03
C PHE A 134 1.75 -7.46 3.54
N LEU A 135 1.81 -7.65 4.86
CA LEU A 135 2.33 -8.89 5.46
C LEU A 135 1.49 -10.10 5.02
N CYS A 136 0.16 -10.02 5.13
CA CYS A 136 -0.75 -11.11 4.83
C CYS A 136 -0.72 -11.49 3.34
N VAL A 137 -0.71 -10.52 2.43
CA VAL A 137 -0.61 -10.78 0.98
C VAL A 137 0.74 -11.39 0.62
N CYS A 138 1.84 -10.95 1.23
CA CYS A 138 3.15 -11.58 1.02
C CYS A 138 3.13 -13.05 1.43
N VAL A 139 2.60 -13.36 2.62
CA VAL A 139 2.48 -14.74 3.11
C VAL A 139 1.55 -15.56 2.21
N CYS A 140 0.39 -15.03 1.85
CA CYS A 140 -0.59 -15.74 1.04
C CYS A 140 -0.09 -16.00 -0.39
N VAL A 141 0.61 -15.04 -1.03
CA VAL A 141 1.25 -15.26 -2.34
C VAL A 141 2.38 -16.28 -2.23
N CYS A 142 3.18 -16.26 -1.17
CA CYS A 142 4.20 -17.30 -0.93
C CYS A 142 3.58 -18.69 -0.78
N VAL A 143 2.52 -18.83 0.02
CA VAL A 143 1.78 -20.09 0.22
C VAL A 143 1.11 -20.55 -1.08
N CYS A 144 0.45 -19.65 -1.81
CA CYS A 144 -0.17 -19.97 -3.10
C CYS A 144 0.87 -20.37 -4.16
N ALA A 145 2.00 -19.68 -4.25
CA ALA A 145 3.10 -20.04 -5.14
C ALA A 145 3.69 -21.41 -4.77
N PHE A 146 3.86 -21.69 -3.47
CA PHE A 146 4.29 -23.01 -2.98
C PHE A 146 3.27 -24.12 -3.31
N LEU A 147 1.98 -23.86 -3.12
CA LEU A 147 0.90 -24.80 -3.47
C LEU A 147 0.80 -25.02 -4.99
N GLN A 148 1.00 -23.97 -5.80
CA GLN A 148 1.09 -24.11 -7.26
C GLN A 148 2.34 -24.88 -7.69
N PHE A 149 3.49 -24.65 -7.05
CA PHE A 149 4.71 -25.42 -7.26
C PHE A 149 4.50 -26.90 -6.91
N CYS A 150 3.86 -27.21 -5.77
CA CYS A 150 3.50 -28.58 -5.40
C CYS A 150 2.46 -29.23 -6.33
N LYS A 151 1.62 -28.44 -7.01
CA LYS A 151 0.71 -28.95 -8.04
C LYS A 151 1.41 -29.27 -9.35
N THR A 152 2.51 -28.57 -9.68
CA THR A 152 3.25 -28.75 -10.94
C THR A 152 4.45 -29.70 -10.81
N THR A 153 4.95 -29.95 -9.60
CA THR A 153 5.98 -30.99 -9.32
C THR A 153 5.34 -32.26 -8.77
N SER A 154 5.89 -33.43 -9.16
CA SER A 154 5.42 -34.74 -8.67
C SER A 154 5.45 -34.79 -7.14
N LYS A 155 4.42 -35.38 -6.52
CA LYS A 155 4.19 -35.48 -5.06
C LYS A 155 5.40 -35.94 -4.24
N SER A 156 6.41 -36.56 -4.85
CA SER A 156 7.63 -37.02 -4.18
C SER A 156 8.64 -35.92 -3.81
N GLN A 157 8.48 -34.69 -4.31
CA GLN A 157 9.36 -33.55 -3.95
C GLN A 157 8.75 -32.56 -2.94
N CYS A 158 7.45 -32.68 -2.62
CA CYS A 158 6.79 -31.83 -1.63
C CYS A 158 6.84 -32.43 -0.22
N SER A 159 8.06 -32.73 0.23
CA SER A 159 8.36 -33.06 1.62
C SER A 159 9.20 -31.93 2.20
N PHE A 160 8.77 -31.42 3.36
CA PHE A 160 9.45 -30.49 4.26
C PHE A 160 9.32 -28.97 4.00
N LEU A 161 8.42 -28.35 4.78
CA LEU A 161 8.83 -27.41 5.83
C LEU A 161 7.71 -27.33 6.88
N GLY A 162 7.84 -28.20 7.87
CA GLY A 162 7.05 -28.20 9.09
C GLY A 162 7.83 -28.95 10.15
N SER A 163 8.81 -28.29 10.78
CA SER A 163 9.34 -28.52 12.13
C SER A 163 10.68 -27.78 12.29
N GLU A 164 10.64 -26.58 12.89
CA GLU A 164 11.37 -26.12 14.09
C GLU A 164 11.22 -24.60 14.25
#